data_AF-A0A524AHR9-F1
#
_entry.id   AF-A0A524AHR9-F1
#
_cell.length_a   1.000
_cell.length_b   1.000
_cell.length_c   1.000
_cell.angle_alpha   90.00
_cell.angle_beta   90.00
_cell.angle_gamma   90.00
#
_symmetry.space_group_name_H-M   'P 1'
#
loop_
_entity.id
_entity.type
_entity.pdbx_description
1 polymer ?
#
loop_
_entity_poly.entity_id
_entity_poly.type
_entity_poly.pdbx_seq_one_letter_code
_entity_poly.pdbx_strand_id
1 'polypeptide(L)'
;MFLRKIFGKKPKPPEPQVEKLSVDSLEERVNKLKREKLAEAQSTLNIMLDRLSEEREALLKELKTLSDAKPTDEAYPGLHKTALEARRLLTEKLTRAITSIQRRGEFSTDDLAILDGKLTKMVNLMTDAIATHGRHVRALFGPRLNAIELRLRRLHGLVREVHALIEGTRGGMRSLDLISSKISSQRELLHRIESMRTDAKSLENQVTMLKKLIENESDQLARLINSEEFKSLDASGRELERIEREIAQVKDATSSAISGLSRPLRKMEKLVRAGEYQ
;
A
#
# COMPACT_ATOMS: atom_id res chain seq x y z
N MET A 1 52.18 6.08 -16.45
CA MET A 1 51.46 5.88 -15.16
C MET A 1 50.04 6.46 -15.10
N PHE A 2 49.57 7.26 -16.06
CA PHE A 2 48.23 7.89 -15.99
C PHE A 2 47.05 6.97 -16.35
N LEU A 3 47.23 5.98 -17.22
CA LEU A 3 46.12 5.15 -17.73
C LEU A 3 45.58 4.12 -16.70
N ARG A 4 46.36 3.72 -15.69
CA ARG A 4 45.85 2.86 -14.59
C ARG A 4 44.89 3.59 -13.63
N LYS A 5 44.92 4.93 -13.61
CA LYS A 5 44.04 5.75 -12.74
C LYS A 5 42.64 5.95 -13.32
N ILE A 6 42.47 5.79 -14.64
CA ILE A 6 41.21 6.03 -15.36
C ILE A 6 40.40 4.73 -15.50
N PHE A 7 41.09 3.58 -15.62
CA PHE A 7 40.48 2.25 -15.80
C PHE A 7 40.67 1.31 -14.60
N GLY A 8 41.18 1.81 -13.48
CA GLY A 8 41.23 1.04 -12.24
C GLY A 8 39.81 0.71 -11.80
N LYS A 9 39.49 -0.60 -11.69
CA LYS A 9 38.21 -1.08 -11.13
C LYS A 9 37.88 -0.25 -9.90
N LYS A 10 36.73 0.44 -9.90
CA LYS A 10 36.22 1.10 -8.70
C LYS A 10 36.32 0.09 -7.55
N PRO A 11 36.89 0.47 -6.39
CA PRO A 11 36.95 -0.45 -5.26
C PRO A 11 35.54 -1.00 -5.03
N LYS A 12 35.46 -2.34 -4.94
CA LYS A 12 34.19 -3.02 -4.69
C LYS A 12 33.56 -2.33 -3.46
N PRO A 13 32.31 -1.84 -3.55
CA PRO A 13 31.68 -1.24 -2.39
C PRO A 13 31.75 -2.26 -1.24
N PRO A 14 32.07 -1.82 -0.01
CA PRO A 14 32.19 -2.72 1.13
C PRO A 14 30.90 -3.54 1.24
N GLU A 15 31.05 -4.85 1.46
CA GLU A 15 29.90 -5.73 1.56
C GLU A 15 28.98 -5.24 2.69
N PRO A 16 27.67 -5.19 2.45
CA PRO A 16 26.73 -4.68 3.44
C PRO A 16 26.80 -5.55 4.69
N GLN A 17 27.06 -4.93 5.85
CA GLN A 17 26.98 -5.62 7.12
C GLN A 17 25.51 -6.03 7.36
N VAL A 18 25.27 -7.34 7.38
CA VAL A 18 23.94 -7.90 7.62
C VAL A 18 23.69 -7.91 9.11
N GLU A 19 22.84 -7.00 9.58
CA GLU A 19 22.40 -6.92 10.97
C GLU A 19 21.03 -7.59 11.13
N LYS A 20 20.86 -8.39 12.18
CA LYS A 20 19.54 -8.95 12.53
C LYS A 20 18.82 -7.98 13.47
N LEU A 21 17.75 -7.37 12.98
CA LEU A 21 16.91 -6.43 13.74
C LEU A 21 15.50 -6.99 13.90
N SER A 22 14.84 -6.66 15.02
CA SER A 22 13.40 -6.85 15.16
C SER A 22 12.63 -5.85 14.29
N VAL A 23 11.37 -6.15 13.98
CA VAL A 23 10.50 -5.26 13.20
C VAL A 23 10.35 -3.90 13.87
N ASP A 24 10.19 -3.87 15.20
CA ASP A 24 10.04 -2.63 15.97
C ASP A 24 11.32 -1.80 15.98
N SER A 25 12.48 -2.44 16.17
CA SER A 25 13.79 -1.77 16.11
C SER A 25 14.06 -1.19 14.72
N LEU A 26 13.63 -1.88 13.67
CA LEU A 26 13.75 -1.40 12.30
C LEU A 26 12.86 -0.17 12.04
N GLU A 27 11.65 -0.15 12.59
CA GLU A 27 10.74 1.01 12.50
C GLU A 27 11.33 2.24 13.20
N GLU A 28 11.82 2.08 14.43
CA GLU A 28 12.48 3.15 15.18
C GLU A 28 13.68 3.73 14.41
N ARG A 29 14.50 2.85 13.82
CA ARG A 29 15.66 3.25 13.03
C ARG A 29 15.26 4.03 11.79
N VAL A 30 14.23 3.60 11.06
CA VAL A 30 13.70 4.34 9.90
C VAL A 30 13.18 5.71 10.32
N ASN A 31 12.44 5.80 11.41
CA ASN A 31 11.92 7.07 11.92
C ASN A 31 13.03 8.00 12.41
N LYS A 32 14.09 7.46 13.00
CA LYS A 32 15.30 8.21 13.34
C LYS A 32 15.97 8.77 12.08
N LEU A 33 16.19 7.94 11.06
CA LEU A 33 16.79 8.37 9.79
C LEU A 33 15.96 9.45 9.08
N LYS A 34 14.63 9.35 9.11
CA LYS A 34 13.73 10.40 8.57
C LYS A 34 13.97 11.74 9.28
N ARG A 35 14.00 11.74 10.62
CA ARG A 35 14.23 12.96 11.40
C ARG A 35 15.62 13.55 11.16
N GLU A 36 16.65 12.72 11.17
CA GLU A 36 18.04 13.16 10.94
C GLU A 36 18.22 13.78 9.55
N LYS A 37 17.70 13.11 8.52
CA LYS A 37 17.80 13.59 7.14
C LYS A 37 17.04 14.90 6.92
N LEU A 38 15.89 15.07 7.57
CA LEU A 38 15.13 16.31 7.52
C LEU A 38 15.86 17.44 8.26
N ALA A 39 16.42 17.16 9.44
CA ALA A 39 17.18 18.14 10.20
C ALA A 39 18.45 18.62 9.48
N GLU A 40 19.18 17.71 8.84
CA GLU A 40 20.36 18.02 8.03
C GLU A 40 20.00 18.92 6.84
N ALA A 41 18.94 18.54 6.10
CA ALA A 41 18.44 19.32 4.99
C ALA A 41 18.00 20.72 5.44
N GLN A 42 17.32 20.80 6.58
CA GLN A 42 16.81 22.06 7.12
C GLN A 42 17.95 23.02 7.53
N SER A 43 19.00 22.51 8.18
CA SER A 43 20.18 23.32 8.51
C SER A 43 20.80 23.94 7.24
N THR A 44 21.01 23.10 6.22
CA THR A 44 21.58 23.54 4.94
C THR A 44 20.67 24.53 4.22
N LEU A 45 19.37 24.25 4.21
CA LEU A 45 18.36 25.09 3.57
C LEU A 45 18.29 26.48 4.21
N ASN A 46 18.38 26.57 5.54
CA ASN A 46 18.40 27.86 6.24
C ASN A 46 19.58 28.74 5.80
N ILE A 47 20.77 28.16 5.62
CA ILE A 47 21.96 28.88 5.13
C ILE A 47 21.71 29.38 3.69
N MET A 48 21.12 28.54 2.83
CA MET A 48 20.82 28.92 1.45
C MET A 48 19.74 30.02 1.37
N LEU A 49 18.73 29.97 2.24
CA LEU A 49 17.68 30.99 2.34
C LEU A 49 18.22 32.33 2.84
N ASP A 50 19.24 32.32 3.71
CA ASP A 50 19.94 33.53 4.12
C ASP A 50 20.69 34.16 2.95
N ARG A 51 21.42 33.37 2.18
CA ARG A 51 22.10 33.83 0.94
C ARG A 51 21.09 34.38 -0.08
N LEU A 52 19.93 33.74 -0.24
CA LEU A 52 18.85 34.24 -1.09
C LEU A 52 18.30 35.57 -0.60
N SER A 53 18.17 35.74 0.72
CA SER A 53 17.70 37.00 1.33
C SER A 53 18.71 38.13 1.11
N GLU A 54 20.01 37.84 1.26
CA GLU A 54 21.09 38.80 0.99
C GLU A 54 21.12 39.26 -0.48
N GLU A 55 21.05 38.32 -1.43
CA GLU A 55 21.02 38.67 -2.86
C GLU A 55 19.70 39.38 -3.26
N ARG A 56 18.58 39.09 -2.59
CA ARG A 56 17.33 39.85 -2.74
C ARG A 56 17.51 41.30 -2.30
N GLU A 57 18.10 41.54 -1.13
CA GLU A 57 18.36 42.90 -0.65
C GLU A 57 19.34 43.66 -1.55
N ALA A 58 20.37 42.97 -2.07
CA ALA A 58 21.27 43.54 -3.06
C ALA A 58 20.54 43.92 -4.36
N LEU A 59 19.66 43.05 -4.86
CA LEU A 59 18.84 43.34 -6.04
C LEU A 59 17.90 44.53 -5.81
N LEU A 60 17.24 44.62 -4.64
CA LEU A 60 16.39 45.77 -4.29
C LEU A 60 17.16 47.10 -4.35
N LYS A 61 18.41 47.13 -3.91
CA LYS A 61 19.28 48.31 -4.01
C LYS A 61 19.59 48.69 -5.46
N GLU A 62 19.87 47.70 -6.32
CA GLU A 62 20.10 47.94 -7.75
C GLU A 62 18.82 48.43 -8.46
N LEU A 63 17.66 47.87 -8.10
CA LEU A 63 16.36 48.29 -8.64
C LEU A 63 16.03 49.73 -8.26
N LYS A 64 16.31 50.13 -7.02
CA LYS A 64 16.17 51.53 -6.59
C LYS A 64 17.10 52.44 -7.38
N THR A 65 18.37 52.03 -7.52
CA THR A 65 19.36 52.78 -8.30
C THR A 65 18.94 52.94 -9.77
N LEU A 66 18.35 51.91 -10.38
CA LEU A 66 17.77 51.99 -11.72
C LEU A 66 16.59 52.97 -11.76
N SER A 67 15.69 52.91 -10.77
CA SER A 67 14.52 53.80 -10.68
C SER A 67 14.89 55.28 -10.61
N ASP A 68 16.00 55.60 -9.95
CA ASP A 68 16.47 56.98 -9.77
C ASP A 68 17.46 57.42 -10.88
N ALA A 69 17.89 56.50 -11.75
CA ALA A 69 18.89 56.78 -12.77
C ALA A 69 18.39 57.77 -13.82
N LYS A 70 19.27 58.65 -14.28
CA LYS A 70 19.06 59.46 -15.48
C LYS A 70 19.46 58.65 -16.73
N PRO A 71 18.79 58.87 -17.87
CA PRO A 71 19.18 58.30 -19.15
C PRO A 71 20.64 58.63 -19.49
N THR A 72 21.35 57.66 -20.06
CA THR A 72 22.79 57.78 -20.32
C THR A 72 23.10 58.63 -21.57
N ASP A 73 22.15 58.71 -22.51
CA ASP A 73 22.30 59.41 -23.80
C ASP A 73 21.11 60.36 -24.09
N GLU A 74 21.38 61.41 -24.88
CA GLU A 74 20.34 62.20 -25.55
C GLU A 74 19.72 61.36 -26.68
N ALA A 75 18.59 60.73 -26.37
CA ALA A 75 17.87 59.88 -27.30
C ALA A 75 16.64 60.59 -27.91
N TYR A 76 16.21 60.10 -29.08
CA TYR A 76 14.97 60.54 -29.72
C TYR A 76 13.78 60.48 -28.74
N PRO A 77 12.88 61.49 -28.70
CA PRO A 77 11.83 61.60 -27.67
C PRO A 77 10.93 60.35 -27.53
N GLY A 78 10.63 59.67 -28.64
CA GLY A 78 9.84 58.43 -28.63
C GLY A 78 10.55 57.25 -27.93
N LEU A 79 11.86 57.11 -28.11
CA LEU A 79 12.66 56.10 -27.42
C LEU A 79 12.76 56.42 -25.92
N HIS A 80 12.89 57.71 -25.60
CA HIS A 80 12.94 58.20 -24.23
C HIS A 80 11.70 57.83 -23.41
N LYS A 81 10.50 58.12 -23.94
CA LYS A 81 9.24 57.79 -23.27
C LYS A 81 9.08 56.27 -23.06
N THR A 82 9.37 55.47 -24.09
CA THR A 82 9.25 54.01 -24.03
C THR A 82 10.24 53.39 -23.03
N ALA A 83 11.49 53.86 -23.01
CA ALA A 83 12.50 53.35 -22.09
C ALA A 83 12.20 53.72 -20.63
N LEU A 84 11.67 54.93 -20.36
CA LEU A 84 11.24 55.34 -19.02
C LEU A 84 10.09 54.49 -18.49
N GLU A 85 9.08 54.22 -19.32
CA GLU A 85 7.95 53.38 -18.93
C GLU A 85 8.37 51.91 -18.75
N ALA A 86 9.20 51.39 -19.66
CA ALA A 86 9.77 50.04 -19.52
C ALA A 86 10.60 49.91 -18.24
N ARG A 87 11.35 50.94 -17.85
CA ARG A 87 12.09 50.99 -16.59
C ARG A 87 11.16 50.92 -15.40
N ARG A 88 10.10 51.74 -15.38
CA ARG A 88 9.10 51.73 -14.31
C ARG A 88 8.48 50.34 -14.14
N LEU A 89 8.03 49.74 -15.24
CA LEU A 89 7.41 48.41 -15.26
C LEU A 89 8.38 47.29 -14.87
N LEU A 90 9.64 47.36 -15.34
CA LEU A 90 10.66 46.38 -14.97
C LEU A 90 10.92 46.43 -13.46
N THR A 91 11.14 47.62 -12.90
CA THR A 91 11.36 47.80 -11.46
C THR A 91 10.16 47.30 -10.65
N GLU A 92 8.94 47.64 -11.04
CA GLU A 92 7.71 47.19 -10.37
C GLU A 92 7.58 45.66 -10.38
N LYS A 93 7.73 45.03 -11.55
CA LYS A 93 7.59 43.57 -11.71
C LYS A 93 8.67 42.80 -10.98
N LEU A 94 9.93 43.22 -11.07
CA LEU A 94 11.04 42.58 -10.36
C LEU A 94 10.89 42.72 -8.84
N THR A 95 10.49 43.90 -8.35
CA THR A 95 10.22 44.12 -6.92
C THR A 95 9.11 43.19 -6.43
N ARG A 96 8.00 43.08 -7.18
CA ARG A 96 6.90 42.17 -6.85
C ARG A 96 7.32 40.70 -6.85
N ALA A 97 8.16 40.30 -7.80
CA ALA A 97 8.64 38.92 -7.90
C ALA A 97 9.44 38.51 -6.67
N ILE A 98 10.30 39.38 -6.15
CA ILE A 98 11.22 39.05 -5.04
C ILE A 98 10.63 39.30 -3.65
N THR A 99 9.47 39.95 -3.54
CA THR A 99 8.76 40.09 -2.25
C THR A 99 8.26 38.76 -1.66
N SER A 100 8.18 37.68 -2.46
CA SER A 100 7.73 36.37 -1.99
C SER A 100 8.77 35.54 -1.26
N ILE A 101 10.03 36.00 -1.18
CA ILE A 101 11.06 35.34 -0.37
C ILE A 101 10.83 35.70 1.10
N GLN A 102 9.98 34.94 1.79
CA GLN A 102 9.83 35.03 3.24
C GLN A 102 10.50 33.84 3.91
N ARG A 103 11.30 34.15 4.93
CA ARG A 103 11.81 33.24 5.97
C ARG A 103 10.64 33.02 6.96
N ARG A 104 10.32 31.85 7.51
CA ARG A 104 11.06 31.00 8.46
C ARG A 104 10.19 29.77 8.81
N GLY A 105 10.82 28.70 9.27
CA GLY A 105 10.16 27.64 10.03
C GLY A 105 10.94 26.33 10.06
N GLU A 106 10.51 25.42 10.92
CA GLU A 106 10.72 23.99 10.65
C GLU A 106 9.95 23.62 9.40
N PHE A 107 10.60 22.91 8.48
CA PHE A 107 9.99 22.50 7.23
C PHE A 107 9.57 21.05 7.35
N SER A 108 8.27 20.78 7.22
CA SER A 108 7.80 19.44 6.88
C SER A 108 8.17 19.10 5.43
N THR A 109 8.08 17.82 5.07
CA THR A 109 8.28 17.37 3.67
C THR A 109 7.38 18.11 2.68
N ASP A 110 6.15 18.47 3.10
CA ASP A 110 5.20 19.20 2.27
C ASP A 110 5.59 20.68 2.14
N ASP A 111 6.08 21.28 3.21
CA ASP A 111 6.57 22.67 3.19
C ASP A 111 7.75 22.84 2.22
N LEU A 112 8.61 21.82 2.10
CA LEU A 112 9.69 21.82 1.11
C LEU A 112 9.16 21.93 -0.32
N ALA A 113 8.09 21.21 -0.66
CA ALA A 113 7.48 21.28 -2.00
C ALA A 113 6.84 22.65 -2.27
N ILE A 114 6.19 23.23 -1.24
CA ILE A 114 5.60 24.57 -1.33
C ILE A 114 6.69 25.63 -1.55
N LEU A 115 7.80 25.53 -0.82
CA LEU A 115 8.95 26.43 -0.98
C LEU A 115 9.52 26.36 -2.39
N ASP A 116 9.73 25.16 -2.90
CA ASP A 116 10.25 24.94 -4.25
C ASP A 116 9.36 25.56 -5.34
N GLY A 117 8.04 25.36 -5.21
CA GLY A 117 7.05 25.98 -6.09
C GLY A 117 7.06 27.52 -6.04
N LYS A 118 7.21 28.11 -4.84
CA LYS A 118 7.33 29.57 -4.66
C LYS A 118 8.59 30.13 -5.31
N LEU A 119 9.74 29.48 -5.13
CA LEU A 119 11.02 29.92 -5.72
C LEU A 119 11.00 29.78 -7.25
N THR A 120 10.42 28.70 -7.77
CA THR A 120 10.22 28.51 -9.22
C THR A 120 9.35 29.63 -9.81
N LYS A 121 8.24 29.95 -9.15
CA LYS A 121 7.36 31.05 -9.58
C LYS A 121 8.09 32.39 -9.59
N MET A 122 8.90 32.67 -8.56
CA MET A 122 9.73 33.87 -8.50
C MET A 122 10.69 33.97 -9.70
N VAL A 123 11.43 32.89 -10.00
CA VAL A 123 12.36 32.83 -11.14
C VAL A 123 11.65 33.09 -12.47
N ASN A 124 10.47 32.51 -12.67
CA ASN A 124 9.68 32.73 -13.89
C ASN A 124 9.26 34.20 -14.02
N LEU A 125 8.71 34.79 -12.95
CA LEU A 125 8.30 36.20 -12.96
C LEU A 125 9.48 37.15 -13.24
N MET A 126 10.66 36.86 -12.69
CA MET A 126 11.86 37.66 -12.97
C MET A 126 12.32 37.53 -14.43
N THR A 127 12.29 36.30 -14.96
CA THR A 127 12.66 36.01 -16.36
C THR A 127 11.72 36.73 -17.33
N ASP A 128 10.41 36.67 -17.09
CA ASP A 128 9.38 37.31 -17.91
C ASP A 128 9.52 38.84 -17.90
N ALA A 129 9.81 39.43 -16.74
CA ALA A 129 10.02 40.87 -16.62
C ALA A 129 11.22 41.34 -17.46
N ILE A 130 12.34 40.60 -17.42
CA ILE A 130 13.53 40.89 -18.23
C ILE A 130 13.25 40.70 -19.72
N ALA A 131 12.58 39.61 -20.11
CA ALA A 131 12.25 39.34 -21.50
C ALA A 131 11.35 40.44 -22.10
N THR A 132 10.39 40.95 -21.31
CA THR A 132 9.42 41.94 -21.76
C THR A 132 10.01 43.36 -21.83
N HIS A 133 10.76 43.78 -20.80
CA HIS A 133 11.16 45.19 -20.64
C HIS A 133 12.67 45.43 -20.82
N GLY A 134 13.51 44.40 -20.70
CA GLY A 134 14.97 44.53 -20.65
C GLY A 134 15.57 45.21 -21.86
N ARG A 135 15.09 44.94 -23.09
CA ARG A 135 15.61 45.57 -24.32
C ARG A 135 15.47 47.10 -24.31
N HIS A 136 14.32 47.59 -23.89
CA HIS A 136 14.01 49.02 -23.86
C HIS A 136 14.76 49.73 -22.74
N VAL A 137 14.89 49.07 -21.58
CA VAL A 137 15.71 49.58 -20.47
C VAL A 137 17.18 49.61 -20.86
N ARG A 138 17.69 48.59 -21.54
CA ARG A 138 19.09 48.52 -21.99
C ARG A 138 19.47 49.71 -22.88
N ALA A 139 18.55 50.20 -23.69
CA ALA A 139 18.81 51.29 -24.62
C ALA A 139 19.28 52.57 -23.93
N LEU A 140 18.78 52.90 -22.74
CA LEU A 140 19.14 54.14 -22.01
C LEU A 140 19.75 53.92 -20.63
N PHE A 141 19.70 52.70 -20.10
CA PHE A 141 20.15 52.35 -18.75
C PHE A 141 21.03 51.09 -18.72
N GLY A 142 21.72 50.79 -19.83
CA GLY A 142 22.53 49.57 -20.03
C GLY A 142 23.42 49.17 -18.83
N PRO A 143 24.28 50.06 -18.30
CA PRO A 143 25.13 49.73 -17.16
C PRO A 143 24.35 49.30 -15.90
N ARG A 144 23.20 49.94 -15.63
CA ARG A 144 22.34 49.61 -14.48
C ARG A 144 21.61 48.29 -14.70
N LEU A 145 21.14 48.03 -15.92
CA LEU A 145 20.52 46.76 -16.26
C LEU A 145 21.51 45.59 -16.13
N ASN A 146 22.77 45.76 -16.53
CA ASN A 146 23.80 44.72 -16.38
C ASN A 146 24.03 44.33 -14.91
N ALA A 147 24.02 45.30 -14.00
CA ALA A 147 24.12 45.03 -12.56
C ALA A 147 22.92 44.21 -12.05
N ILE A 148 21.71 44.55 -12.50
CA ILE A 148 20.48 43.78 -12.19
C ILE A 148 20.55 42.36 -12.75
N GLU A 149 20.92 42.19 -14.02
CA GLU A 149 21.02 40.87 -14.66
C GLU A 149 22.06 39.97 -13.96
N LEU A 150 23.16 40.55 -13.46
CA LEU A 150 24.14 39.82 -12.66
C LEU A 150 23.51 39.28 -11.35
N ARG A 151 22.73 40.11 -10.65
CA ARG A 151 22.02 39.69 -9.42
C ARG A 151 20.97 38.62 -9.70
N LEU A 152 20.21 38.76 -10.77
CA LEU A 152 19.21 37.78 -11.19
C LEU A 152 19.84 36.41 -11.49
N ARG A 153 20.99 36.37 -12.19
CA ARG A 153 21.72 35.12 -12.43
C ARG A 153 22.17 34.45 -11.13
N ARG A 154 22.63 35.23 -10.15
CA ARG A 154 23.01 34.69 -8.82
C ARG A 154 21.80 34.13 -8.08
N LEU A 155 20.68 34.86 -8.06
CA LEU A 155 19.42 34.37 -7.48
C LEU A 155 18.95 33.08 -8.15
N HIS A 156 18.98 33.00 -9.48
CA HIS A 156 18.63 31.77 -10.21
C HIS A 156 19.54 30.60 -9.83
N GLY A 157 20.86 30.85 -9.71
CA GLY A 157 21.82 29.84 -9.27
C GLY A 157 21.49 29.29 -7.88
N LEU A 158 21.24 30.19 -6.92
CA LEU A 158 20.84 29.82 -5.56
C LEU A 158 19.52 29.07 -5.51
N VAL A 159 18.51 29.50 -6.28
CA VAL A 159 17.22 28.77 -6.38
C VAL A 159 17.43 27.36 -6.91
N ARG A 160 18.30 27.18 -7.90
CA ARG A 160 18.62 25.85 -8.43
C ARG A 160 19.33 24.96 -7.40
N GLU A 161 20.24 25.52 -6.60
CA GLU A 161 20.88 24.82 -5.48
C GLU A 161 19.83 24.36 -4.44
N VAL A 162 18.90 25.26 -4.08
CA VAL A 162 17.80 24.94 -3.15
C VAL A 162 16.89 23.85 -3.72
N HIS A 163 16.49 23.95 -4.99
CA HIS A 163 15.69 22.94 -5.66
C HIS A 163 16.35 21.56 -5.63
N ALA A 164 17.65 21.48 -5.93
CA ALA A 164 18.39 20.22 -5.91
C ALA A 164 18.45 19.60 -4.49
N LEU A 165 18.63 20.43 -3.46
CA LEU A 165 18.59 19.98 -2.06
C LEU A 165 17.21 19.44 -1.68
N ILE A 166 16.15 20.15 -2.05
CA ILE A 166 14.75 19.75 -1.77
C ILE A 166 14.44 18.42 -2.45
N GLU A 167 14.72 18.28 -3.74
CA GLU A 167 14.42 17.05 -4.48
C GLU A 167 15.25 15.86 -3.98
N GLY A 168 16.52 16.07 -3.65
CA GLY A 168 17.36 15.04 -3.03
C GLY A 168 16.82 14.58 -1.67
N THR A 169 16.35 15.52 -0.85
CA THR A 169 15.75 15.24 0.45
C THR A 169 14.45 14.45 0.29
N ARG A 170 13.53 14.92 -0.57
CA ARG A 170 12.25 14.27 -0.86
C ARG A 170 12.41 12.89 -1.48
N GLY A 171 13.38 12.69 -2.37
CA GLY A 171 13.71 11.37 -2.92
C GLY A 171 14.18 10.39 -1.83
N GLY A 172 14.97 10.90 -0.89
CA GLY A 172 15.35 10.18 0.32
C GLY A 172 14.17 9.78 1.20
N MET A 173 13.25 10.72 1.49
CA MET A 173 12.05 10.45 2.29
C MET A 173 11.17 9.39 1.64
N ARG A 174 10.92 9.50 0.33
CA ARG A 174 10.15 8.49 -0.43
C ARG A 174 10.72 7.08 -0.26
N SER A 175 12.05 6.95 -0.28
CA SER A 175 12.71 5.66 -0.09
C SER A 175 12.50 5.11 1.33
N LEU A 176 12.54 5.98 2.35
CA LEU A 176 12.26 5.61 3.73
C LEU A 176 10.78 5.27 3.95
N ASP A 177 9.85 5.96 3.28
CA ASP A 177 8.42 5.66 3.32
C ASP A 177 8.10 4.28 2.70
N LEU A 178 8.78 3.91 1.61
CA LEU A 178 8.69 2.57 1.04
C LEU A 178 9.22 1.49 1.98
N ILE A 179 10.21 1.79 2.81
CA ILE A 179 10.69 0.85 3.83
C ILE A 179 9.65 0.77 4.96
N SER A 180 9.12 1.90 5.43
CA SER A 180 8.05 1.93 6.43
C SER A 180 6.84 1.10 6.01
N SER A 181 6.38 1.20 4.76
CA SER A 181 5.24 0.41 4.29
C SER A 181 5.53 -1.10 4.29
N LYS A 182 6.74 -1.52 3.91
CA LYS A 182 7.17 -2.92 3.99
C LYS A 182 7.21 -3.43 5.43
N ILE A 183 7.68 -2.61 6.36
CA ILE A 183 7.68 -2.95 7.80
C ILE A 183 6.24 -3.17 8.27
N SER A 184 5.31 -2.28 7.90
CA SER A 184 3.88 -2.44 8.24
C SER A 184 3.29 -3.73 7.68
N SER A 185 3.55 -4.05 6.40
CA SER A 185 3.10 -5.31 5.80
C SER A 185 3.70 -6.53 6.50
N GLN A 186 4.97 -6.47 6.91
CA GLN A 186 5.59 -7.56 7.65
C GLN A 186 4.97 -7.74 9.04
N ARG A 187 4.64 -6.65 9.74
CA ARG A 187 3.94 -6.70 11.04
C ARG A 187 2.56 -7.34 10.91
N GLU A 188 1.81 -7.00 9.86
CA GLU A 188 0.52 -7.62 9.56
C GLU A 188 0.65 -9.13 9.29
N LEU A 189 1.66 -9.54 8.51
CA LEU A 189 1.93 -10.95 8.26
C LEU A 189 2.28 -11.72 9.55
N LEU A 190 3.08 -11.12 10.44
CA LEU A 190 3.39 -11.73 11.73
C LEU A 190 2.14 -11.94 12.59
N HIS A 191 1.27 -10.93 12.67
CA HIS A 191 0.00 -11.05 13.37
C HIS A 191 -0.89 -12.15 12.77
N ARG A 192 -0.93 -12.26 11.44
CA ARG A 192 -1.69 -13.30 10.74
C ARG A 192 -1.13 -14.71 11.03
N ILE A 193 0.19 -14.85 11.08
CA ILE A 193 0.85 -16.11 11.48
C ILE A 193 0.46 -16.50 12.91
N GLU A 194 0.43 -15.55 13.84
CA GLU A 194 0.05 -15.80 15.23
C GLU A 194 -1.42 -16.25 15.33
N SER A 195 -2.33 -15.59 14.63
CA SER A 195 -3.74 -16.00 14.54
C SER A 195 -3.90 -17.42 13.96
N MET A 196 -3.19 -17.72 12.87
CA MET A 196 -3.24 -19.07 12.29
C MET A 196 -2.69 -20.13 13.23
N ARG A 197 -1.68 -19.81 14.04
CA ARG A 197 -1.15 -20.73 15.07
C ARG A 197 -2.17 -20.98 16.18
N THR A 198 -2.91 -19.95 16.62
CA THR A 198 -3.97 -20.14 17.61
C THR A 198 -5.11 -20.99 17.07
N ASP A 199 -5.49 -20.79 15.80
CA ASP A 199 -6.54 -21.57 15.14
C ASP A 199 -6.12 -23.03 14.97
N ALA A 200 -4.89 -23.27 14.53
CA ALA A 200 -4.34 -24.63 14.41
C ALA A 200 -4.37 -25.38 15.75
N LYS A 201 -3.95 -24.72 16.83
CA LYS A 201 -3.99 -25.31 18.17
C LYS A 201 -5.42 -25.61 18.64
N SER A 202 -6.38 -24.75 18.31
CA SER A 202 -7.80 -24.97 18.59
C SER A 202 -8.33 -26.20 17.84
N LEU A 203 -8.02 -26.32 16.55
CA LEU A 203 -8.41 -27.47 15.73
C LEU A 203 -7.77 -28.78 16.21
N GLU A 204 -6.50 -28.76 16.60
CA GLU A 204 -5.82 -29.93 17.20
C GLU A 204 -6.54 -30.39 18.49
N ASN A 205 -6.96 -29.45 19.34
CA ASN A 205 -7.74 -29.76 20.54
C ASN A 205 -9.12 -30.34 20.20
N GLN A 206 -9.81 -29.84 19.16
CA GLN A 206 -11.09 -30.39 18.72
C GLN A 206 -10.94 -31.81 18.17
N VAL A 207 -9.91 -32.06 17.35
CA VAL A 207 -9.62 -33.39 16.81
C VAL A 207 -9.36 -34.40 17.92
N THR A 208 -8.59 -34.00 18.95
CA THR A 208 -8.30 -34.88 20.09
C THR A 208 -9.55 -35.16 20.94
N MET A 209 -10.45 -34.18 21.13
CA MET A 209 -11.75 -34.43 21.78
C MET A 209 -12.64 -35.37 20.96
N LEU A 210 -12.79 -35.14 19.66
CA LEU A 210 -13.61 -35.97 18.78
C LEU A 210 -13.11 -37.42 18.74
N LYS A 211 -11.79 -37.64 18.70
CA LYS A 211 -11.21 -38.99 18.77
C LYS A 211 -11.63 -39.72 20.05
N LYS A 212 -11.57 -39.06 21.21
CA LYS A 212 -12.00 -39.65 22.49
C LYS A 212 -13.50 -39.95 22.51
N LEU A 213 -14.32 -39.08 21.95
CA LEU A 213 -15.76 -39.30 21.85
C LEU A 213 -16.07 -40.52 20.97
N ILE A 214 -15.44 -40.61 19.79
CA ILE A 214 -15.62 -41.75 18.87
C ILE A 214 -15.21 -43.06 19.54
N GLU A 215 -14.07 -43.06 20.25
CA GLU A 215 -13.59 -44.25 20.98
C GLU A 215 -14.58 -44.67 22.06
N ASN A 216 -15.08 -43.73 22.86
CA ASN A 216 -16.07 -44.01 23.90
C ASN A 216 -17.42 -44.49 23.33
N GLU A 217 -17.93 -43.87 22.25
CA GLU A 217 -19.15 -44.32 21.56
C GLU A 217 -18.98 -45.71 20.93
N SER A 218 -17.81 -45.98 20.36
CA SER A 218 -17.48 -47.31 19.81
C SER A 218 -17.48 -48.37 20.91
N ASP A 219 -16.89 -48.06 22.08
CA ASP A 219 -16.91 -48.94 23.25
C ASP A 219 -18.34 -49.16 23.78
N GLN A 220 -19.16 -48.11 23.83
CA GLN A 220 -20.56 -48.21 24.25
C GLN A 220 -21.38 -49.07 23.29
N LEU A 221 -21.21 -48.88 21.98
CA LEU A 221 -21.86 -49.70 20.96
C LEU A 221 -21.42 -51.15 21.06
N ALA A 222 -20.13 -51.42 21.25
CA ALA A 222 -19.62 -52.77 21.44
C ALA A 222 -20.20 -53.44 22.69
N ARG A 223 -20.36 -52.70 23.79
CA ARG A 223 -21.03 -53.21 25.01
C ARG A 223 -22.50 -53.52 24.76
N LEU A 224 -23.20 -52.66 24.02
CA LEU A 224 -24.62 -52.85 23.68
C LEU A 224 -24.81 -54.11 22.83
N ILE A 225 -24.02 -54.28 21.76
CA ILE A 225 -24.08 -55.46 20.89
C ILE A 225 -23.80 -56.75 21.69
N ASN A 226 -22.90 -56.68 22.66
CA ASN A 226 -22.54 -57.82 23.48
C ASN A 226 -23.48 -58.05 24.68
N SER A 227 -24.46 -57.17 24.92
CA SER A 227 -25.38 -57.30 26.04
C SER A 227 -26.32 -58.49 25.86
N GLU A 228 -26.77 -59.06 26.98
CA GLU A 228 -27.71 -60.17 26.96
C GLU A 228 -29.07 -59.74 26.38
N GLU A 229 -29.50 -58.50 26.60
CA GLU A 229 -30.75 -58.00 26.02
C GLU A 229 -30.67 -57.96 24.49
N PHE A 230 -29.57 -57.48 23.91
CA PHE A 230 -29.41 -57.43 22.46
C PHE A 230 -29.32 -58.83 21.84
N LYS A 231 -28.54 -59.73 22.46
CA LYS A 231 -28.45 -61.14 22.03
C LYS A 231 -29.77 -61.87 22.13
N SER A 232 -30.53 -61.65 23.20
CA SER A 232 -31.87 -62.22 23.38
C SER A 232 -32.83 -61.68 22.33
N LEU A 233 -32.78 -60.39 22.01
CA LEU A 233 -33.61 -59.79 20.97
C LEU A 233 -33.29 -60.39 19.59
N ASP A 234 -32.01 -60.52 19.25
CA ASP A 234 -31.53 -61.14 18.01
C ASP A 234 -31.91 -62.63 17.90
N ALA A 235 -31.85 -63.37 19.03
CA ALA A 235 -32.33 -64.75 19.10
C ALA A 235 -33.85 -64.84 18.86
N SER A 236 -34.65 -64.00 19.54
CA SER A 236 -36.11 -63.95 19.35
C SER A 236 -36.50 -63.57 17.91
N GLY A 237 -35.76 -62.65 17.27
CA GLY A 237 -35.96 -62.29 15.87
C GLY A 237 -35.77 -63.49 14.93
N ARG A 238 -34.68 -64.25 15.11
CA ARG A 238 -34.44 -65.49 14.35
C ARG A 238 -35.49 -66.56 14.61
N GLU A 239 -36.00 -66.65 15.83
CA GLU A 239 -37.07 -67.58 16.19
C GLU A 239 -38.39 -67.20 15.50
N LEU A 240 -38.72 -65.90 15.46
CA LEU A 240 -39.87 -65.38 14.70
C LEU A 240 -39.77 -65.73 13.21
N GLU A 241 -38.62 -65.47 12.56
CA GLU A 241 -38.41 -65.84 11.15
C GLU A 241 -38.57 -67.35 10.90
N ARG A 242 -38.23 -68.18 11.88
CA ARG A 242 -38.41 -69.62 11.79
C ARG A 242 -39.89 -69.99 11.88
N ILE A 243 -40.60 -69.42 12.85
CA ILE A 243 -42.05 -69.63 13.02
C ILE A 243 -42.80 -69.18 11.77
N GLU A 244 -42.46 -68.02 11.19
CA GLU A 244 -43.08 -67.54 9.95
C GLU A 244 -42.89 -68.52 8.78
N ARG A 245 -41.69 -69.10 8.65
CA ARG A 245 -41.41 -70.16 7.66
C ARG A 245 -42.21 -71.43 7.92
N GLU A 246 -42.34 -71.86 9.17
CA GLU A 246 -43.14 -73.04 9.54
C GLU A 246 -44.63 -72.81 9.25
N ILE A 247 -45.17 -71.62 9.56
CA ILE A 247 -46.56 -71.25 9.22
C ILE A 247 -46.78 -71.29 7.71
N ALA A 248 -45.84 -70.74 6.92
CA ALA A 248 -45.93 -70.79 5.46
C ALA A 248 -45.96 -72.24 4.94
N GLN A 249 -45.10 -73.11 5.47
CA GLN A 249 -45.09 -74.54 5.10
C GLN A 249 -46.38 -75.25 5.46
N VAL A 250 -46.91 -75.02 6.67
CA VAL A 250 -48.19 -75.61 7.11
C VAL A 250 -49.34 -75.12 6.24
N LYS A 251 -49.35 -73.84 5.87
CA LYS A 251 -50.35 -73.26 4.98
C LYS A 251 -50.30 -73.93 3.61
N ASP A 252 -49.12 -74.09 3.02
CA ASP A 252 -48.92 -74.75 1.73
C ASP A 252 -49.33 -76.23 1.78
N ALA A 253 -48.99 -76.94 2.86
CA ALA A 253 -49.39 -78.33 3.08
C ALA A 253 -50.92 -78.46 3.23
N THR A 254 -51.55 -77.55 3.96
CA THR A 254 -53.01 -77.51 4.15
C THR A 254 -53.72 -77.23 2.84
N SER A 255 -53.26 -76.23 2.07
CA SER A 255 -53.78 -75.95 0.73
C SER A 255 -53.63 -77.15 -0.21
N SER A 256 -52.50 -77.86 -0.14
CA SER A 256 -52.27 -79.09 -0.90
C SER A 256 -53.22 -80.22 -0.49
N ALA A 257 -53.44 -80.43 0.81
CA ALA A 257 -54.37 -81.45 1.32
C ALA A 257 -55.84 -81.15 0.96
N ILE A 258 -56.28 -79.90 1.09
CA ILE A 258 -57.62 -79.45 0.67
C ILE A 258 -57.78 -79.64 -0.85
N SER A 259 -56.76 -79.29 -1.64
CA SER A 259 -56.75 -79.54 -3.08
C SER A 259 -56.87 -81.05 -3.38
N GLY A 260 -56.18 -81.91 -2.62
CA GLY A 260 -56.31 -83.36 -2.69
C GLY A 260 -57.71 -83.89 -2.39
N LEU A 261 -58.45 -83.27 -1.47
CA LEU A 261 -59.82 -83.62 -1.10
C LEU A 261 -60.87 -83.15 -2.11
N SER A 262 -60.54 -82.18 -2.97
CA SER A 262 -61.47 -81.64 -3.97
C SER A 262 -62.01 -82.72 -4.93
N ARG A 263 -61.17 -83.68 -5.32
CA ARG A 263 -61.53 -84.74 -6.26
C ARG A 263 -62.42 -85.81 -5.63
N PRO A 264 -62.12 -86.37 -4.44
CA PRO A 264 -63.05 -87.21 -3.68
C PRO A 264 -64.38 -86.52 -3.38
N LEU A 265 -64.38 -85.27 -2.92
CA LEU A 265 -65.60 -84.53 -2.58
C LEU A 265 -66.49 -84.29 -3.81
N ARG A 266 -65.91 -83.87 -4.94
CA ARG A 266 -66.66 -83.78 -6.22
C ARG A 266 -67.23 -85.14 -6.65
N LYS A 267 -66.56 -86.24 -6.33
CA LYS A 267 -67.03 -87.60 -6.64
C LYS A 267 -68.20 -87.98 -5.72
N MET A 268 -68.13 -87.67 -4.43
CA MET A 268 -69.24 -87.83 -3.49
C MET A 268 -70.44 -86.96 -3.86
N GLU A 269 -70.23 -85.67 -4.18
CA GLU A 269 -71.32 -84.77 -4.58
C GLU A 269 -72.05 -85.29 -5.82
N LYS A 270 -71.32 -85.84 -6.80
CA LYS A 270 -71.93 -86.52 -7.95
C LYS A 270 -72.73 -87.76 -7.55
N LEU A 271 -72.24 -88.57 -6.62
CA LEU A 271 -72.94 -89.77 -6.15
C LEU A 271 -74.22 -89.43 -5.37
N VAL A 272 -74.16 -88.42 -4.49
CA VAL A 272 -75.33 -87.94 -3.73
C VAL A 272 -76.38 -87.38 -4.68
N ARG A 273 -75.99 -86.52 -5.62
CA ARG A 273 -76.91 -86.04 -6.66
C ARG A 273 -77.49 -87.17 -7.50
N ALA A 274 -76.74 -88.24 -7.78
CA ALA A 274 -77.28 -89.39 -8.52
C ALA A 274 -78.27 -90.23 -7.69
N GLY A 275 -78.11 -90.24 -6.36
CA GLY A 275 -78.99 -90.94 -5.42
C GLY A 275 -80.28 -90.18 -5.05
N GLU A 276 -80.30 -88.85 -5.18
CA GLU A 276 -81.50 -88.03 -4.97
C GLU A 276 -82.50 -88.09 -6.15
N TYR A 277 -82.14 -88.75 -7.27
CA TYR A 277 -83.00 -88.96 -8.44
C TYR A 277 -83.54 -90.40 -8.57
N GLN A 278 -83.63 -91.17 -7.47
CA GLN A 278 -84.32 -92.46 -7.39
C GLN A 278 -85.47 -92.42 -6.38
#